data_AF-K9EHR2-F1
#
_entry.id   AF-K9EHR2-F1
#
_cell.length_a   1.000
_cell.length_b   1.000
_cell.length_c   1.000
_cell.angle_alpha   90.00
_cell.angle_beta   90.00
_cell.angle_gamma   90.00
#
_symmetry.space_group_name_H-M   'P 1'
#
loop_
_entity.id
_entity.type
_entity.pdbx_description
1 polymer ?
#
loop_
_entity_poly.entity_id
_entity_poly.type
_entity_poly.pdbx_seq_one_letter_code
_entity_poly.pdbx_strand_id
1 'polypeptide(L)'
;MAEQNSELSAGDGGTLGNPRVSLIDQKNRVGVIIAAQIEEIAPVIRQFGNEADAIPLTMPFAKAWLVSGPKIRGEKIPLLCAQTGIGLIATASFLGWVTQELHPLFVISAGSAGGLGKAIEVGDVVVGTNYSYTRADATAFGYAIGQVPGQPETFEGSAEIIEAVPSQVKKGQILSSDAFITAKNVGETRELFPLALLTDMESAAAAQTCAAAGIPFASVRCASDLAGPAAEQLYHIELDRAADLSANAVRVTVENFLERLAASGQLVASRKWEAAPTTNNPGFAPSSPEGASTAPDSGKRERGTENQENEHHGNQRQKTRNHTPRFSSESLQAGLLYVFGMLNDVPATPQAATAEDEAALAEEFGVGDGSASGDNSSKLAEALGIVGGVRAALNADSSLTMTAKQYDEARAKIVDNPSAKSGENTPAFAWPPTSQTVTKRFGGYWNDALSAAGFAVRRGRKRGSLKFTDQDYQTAMREYVLWSRGAGKKPHFGGYSEWLEDTGNQGLFPSGAAIRQHYGSWSQALAGANVG
;
A
#
# COMPACT_ATOMS: atom_id res chain seq x y z
N MET A 1 -43.62 23.63 -45.46
CA MET A 1 -42.79 22.85 -46.40
C MET A 1 -41.91 21.98 -45.53
N ALA A 2 -42.37 20.76 -45.24
CA ALA A 2 -42.03 19.51 -45.94
C ALA A 2 -40.81 18.87 -45.24
N GLU A 3 -41.01 17.79 -44.46
CA GLU A 3 -40.77 16.37 -44.84
C GLU A 3 -39.26 16.08 -45.06
N GLN A 4 -38.62 14.96 -44.67
CA GLN A 4 -38.94 13.67 -44.03
C GLN A 4 -37.58 12.91 -43.93
N ASN A 5 -37.38 12.13 -42.87
CA ASN A 5 -36.78 10.76 -42.85
C ASN A 5 -35.26 10.58 -43.15
N SER A 6 -34.52 9.59 -42.62
CA SER A 6 -34.79 8.42 -41.75
C SER A 6 -33.44 7.76 -41.35
N GLU A 7 -33.48 6.98 -40.26
CA GLU A 7 -32.68 5.77 -39.96
C GLU A 7 -31.18 5.86 -39.65
N LEU A 8 -30.85 5.56 -38.38
CA LEU A 8 -29.80 4.59 -38.04
C LEU A 8 -30.20 3.85 -36.76
N SER A 9 -30.07 2.53 -36.83
CA SER A 9 -30.77 1.50 -36.09
C SER A 9 -30.48 1.45 -34.59
N ALA A 10 -31.53 1.19 -33.80
CA ALA A 10 -31.46 0.70 -32.44
C ALA A 10 -30.81 -0.70 -32.41
N GLY A 11 -29.58 -0.79 -31.90
CA GLY A 11 -28.93 -2.01 -31.49
C GLY A 11 -29.21 -2.26 -30.00
N ASP A 12 -29.83 -3.40 -29.73
CA ASP A 12 -30.29 -3.95 -28.46
C ASP A 12 -29.37 -3.63 -27.26
N GLY A 13 -29.82 -2.70 -26.42
CA GLY A 13 -29.15 -2.30 -25.19
C GLY A 13 -29.39 -3.33 -24.10
N GLY A 14 -28.57 -4.38 -24.08
CA GLY A 14 -28.46 -5.28 -22.94
C GLY A 14 -28.04 -4.48 -21.70
N THR A 15 -29.00 -4.18 -20.83
CA THR A 15 -28.77 -3.56 -19.53
C THR A 15 -27.92 -4.49 -18.67
N LEU A 16 -26.60 -4.32 -18.72
CA LEU A 16 -25.71 -4.64 -17.60
C LEU A 16 -26.22 -3.81 -16.42
N GLY A 17 -26.86 -4.47 -15.46
CA GLY A 17 -27.41 -3.84 -14.26
C GLY A 17 -26.39 -2.89 -13.64
N ASN A 18 -26.79 -1.63 -13.46
CA ASN A 18 -25.95 -0.60 -12.89
C ASN A 18 -25.50 -1.06 -11.49
N PRO A 19 -24.20 -1.30 -11.21
CA PRO A 19 -23.73 -1.91 -9.96
C PRO A 19 -24.05 -1.06 -8.71
N ARG A 20 -24.45 0.21 -8.89
CA ARG A 20 -25.05 1.01 -7.83
C ARG A 20 -26.35 0.40 -7.28
N VAL A 21 -27.16 -0.26 -8.11
CA VAL A 21 -28.46 -0.81 -7.72
C VAL A 21 -28.32 -2.06 -6.84
N SER A 22 -27.32 -2.93 -7.10
CA SER A 22 -27.11 -4.15 -6.28
C SER A 22 -26.53 -3.87 -4.90
N LEU A 23 -25.73 -2.81 -4.74
CA LEU A 23 -25.24 -2.35 -3.44
C LEU A 23 -26.36 -1.74 -2.58
N ILE A 24 -27.38 -1.13 -3.21
CA ILE A 24 -28.51 -0.51 -2.52
C ILE A 24 -29.36 -1.55 -1.79
N ASP A 25 -29.53 -2.75 -2.35
CA ASP A 25 -30.29 -3.84 -1.72
C ASP A 25 -29.53 -4.53 -0.56
N GLN A 26 -28.20 -4.35 -0.49
CA GLN A 26 -27.34 -4.99 0.51
C GLN A 26 -26.72 -4.03 1.52
N LYS A 27 -27.08 -2.74 1.52
CA LYS A 27 -26.43 -1.68 2.32
C LYS A 27 -26.05 -2.14 3.74
N ASN A 28 -26.99 -2.76 4.45
CA ASN A 28 -26.83 -3.13 5.86
C ASN A 28 -26.11 -4.48 6.11
N ARG A 29 -25.48 -5.08 5.09
CA ARG A 29 -24.80 -6.38 5.16
C ARG A 29 -23.42 -6.41 4.52
N VAL A 30 -22.90 -5.26 4.11
CA VAL A 30 -21.58 -5.13 3.51
C VAL A 30 -20.55 -4.85 4.60
N GLY A 31 -19.46 -5.62 4.63
CA GLY A 31 -18.26 -5.26 5.38
C GLY A 31 -17.37 -4.34 4.54
N VAL A 32 -16.67 -3.40 5.17
CA VAL A 32 -15.73 -2.52 4.46
C VAL A 32 -14.30 -2.86 4.90
N ILE A 33 -13.41 -3.03 3.92
CA ILE A 33 -11.96 -3.16 4.17
C ILE A 33 -11.26 -2.04 3.41
N ILE A 34 -10.46 -1.26 4.11
CA ILE A 34 -9.70 -0.15 3.53
C ILE A 34 -8.20 -0.43 3.61
N ALA A 35 -7.46 0.10 2.64
CA ALA A 35 -6.02 0.30 2.74
C ALA A 35 -5.63 1.62 2.09
N ALA A 36 -4.44 2.13 2.40
CA ALA A 36 -3.97 3.39 1.83
C ALA A 36 -3.55 3.20 0.38
N GLN A 37 -2.82 2.11 0.10
CA GLN A 37 -2.21 1.84 -1.20
C GLN A 37 -2.79 0.61 -1.91
N ILE A 38 -2.58 0.51 -3.23
CA ILE A 38 -3.09 -0.60 -4.03
C ILE A 38 -2.37 -1.91 -3.69
N GLU A 39 -1.07 -1.82 -3.39
CA GLU A 39 -0.21 -2.91 -2.93
C GLU A 39 -0.74 -3.54 -1.64
N GLU A 40 -1.44 -2.77 -0.81
CA GLU A 40 -2.00 -3.21 0.46
C GLU A 40 -3.41 -3.81 0.33
N ILE A 41 -4.27 -3.24 -0.53
CA ILE A 41 -5.64 -3.76 -0.70
C ILE A 41 -5.73 -4.92 -1.70
N ALA A 42 -4.82 -5.00 -2.68
CA ALA A 42 -4.85 -6.06 -3.70
C ALA A 42 -4.72 -7.47 -3.09
N PRO A 43 -3.82 -7.74 -2.11
CA PRO A 43 -3.79 -9.02 -1.39
C PRO A 43 -5.11 -9.37 -0.69
N VAL A 44 -5.82 -8.39 -0.12
CA VAL A 44 -7.13 -8.59 0.51
C VAL A 44 -8.15 -9.04 -0.53
N ILE A 45 -8.21 -8.36 -1.67
CA ILE A 45 -9.11 -8.71 -2.78
C ILE A 45 -8.87 -10.15 -3.24
N ARG A 46 -7.61 -10.53 -3.45
CA ARG A 46 -7.21 -11.90 -3.85
C ARG A 46 -7.60 -12.97 -2.83
N GLN A 47 -7.70 -12.61 -1.55
CA GLN A 47 -8.03 -13.54 -0.48
C GLN A 47 -9.53 -13.80 -0.33
N PHE A 48 -10.37 -12.82 -0.70
CA PHE A 48 -11.83 -12.91 -0.57
C PHE A 48 -12.58 -13.06 -1.90
N GLY A 49 -11.87 -13.06 -3.03
CA GLY A 49 -12.41 -13.35 -4.34
C GLY A 49 -11.32 -13.84 -5.30
N ASN A 50 -11.72 -14.47 -6.41
CA ASN A 50 -10.84 -14.51 -7.57
C ASN A 50 -10.79 -13.09 -8.16
N GLU A 51 -9.67 -12.63 -8.72
CA GLU A 51 -9.59 -11.27 -9.33
C GLU A 51 -10.69 -11.02 -10.38
N ALA A 52 -11.20 -12.08 -11.02
CA ALA A 52 -12.32 -12.04 -11.96
C ALA A 52 -13.69 -11.72 -11.32
N ASP A 53 -13.84 -11.94 -10.01
CA ASP A 53 -15.09 -11.73 -9.25
C ASP A 53 -15.13 -10.34 -8.56
N ALA A 54 -14.03 -9.59 -8.62
CA ALA A 54 -13.95 -8.24 -8.05
C ALA A 54 -14.57 -7.23 -9.01
N ILE A 55 -15.72 -6.67 -8.64
CA ILE A 55 -16.43 -5.68 -9.45
C ILE A 55 -15.87 -4.29 -9.11
N PRO A 56 -15.16 -3.61 -10.03
CA PRO A 56 -14.67 -2.27 -9.77
C PRO A 56 -15.84 -1.28 -9.65
N LEU A 57 -15.73 -0.35 -8.71
CA LEU A 57 -16.73 0.65 -8.41
C LEU A 57 -16.12 2.04 -8.46
N THR A 58 -16.82 2.95 -9.12
CA THR A 58 -16.50 4.37 -9.08
C THR A 58 -17.12 4.98 -7.83
N MET A 59 -16.29 5.33 -6.86
CA MET A 59 -16.69 5.99 -5.63
C MET A 59 -15.94 7.32 -5.45
N PRO A 60 -16.53 8.32 -4.79
CA PRO A 60 -15.79 9.49 -4.34
C PRO A 60 -14.65 9.08 -3.41
N PHE A 61 -13.52 9.79 -3.49
CA PHE A 61 -12.38 9.69 -2.58
C PHE A 61 -11.57 8.38 -2.58
N ALA A 62 -12.05 7.31 -3.21
CA ALA A 62 -11.35 6.02 -3.25
C ALA A 62 -11.58 5.26 -4.55
N LYS A 63 -10.63 4.39 -4.88
CA LYS A 63 -10.87 3.29 -5.83
C LYS A 63 -11.39 2.10 -5.03
N ALA A 64 -12.50 1.51 -5.45
CA ALA A 64 -13.14 0.45 -4.68
C ALA A 64 -13.52 -0.75 -5.55
N TRP A 65 -13.62 -1.91 -4.91
CA TRP A 65 -14.01 -3.17 -5.51
C TRP A 65 -15.02 -3.86 -4.59
N LEU A 66 -16.14 -4.30 -5.16
CA LEU A 66 -17.05 -5.21 -4.48
C LEU A 66 -16.59 -6.63 -4.74
N VAL A 67 -16.32 -7.38 -3.67
CA VAL A 67 -16.03 -8.81 -3.74
C VAL A 67 -17.11 -9.60 -3.02
N SER A 68 -17.29 -10.85 -3.44
CA SER A 68 -18.37 -11.69 -2.89
C SER A 68 -18.17 -12.05 -1.41
N GLY A 69 -16.92 -11.98 -0.92
CA GLY A 69 -16.56 -12.20 0.47
C GLY A 69 -16.72 -13.66 0.94
N PRO A 70 -16.57 -13.91 2.25
CA PRO A 70 -16.62 -15.26 2.80
C PRO A 70 -18.04 -15.82 2.81
N LYS A 71 -18.13 -17.16 2.72
CA LYS A 71 -19.40 -17.89 2.84
C LYS A 71 -19.63 -18.27 4.30
N ILE A 72 -20.59 -17.62 4.95
CA ILE A 72 -20.94 -17.79 6.36
C ILE A 72 -22.31 -18.46 6.43
N ARG A 73 -22.41 -19.62 7.10
CA ARG A 73 -23.65 -20.41 7.22
C ARG A 73 -24.43 -20.65 5.91
N GLY A 74 -23.71 -20.81 4.80
CA GLY A 74 -24.32 -21.05 3.49
C GLY A 74 -24.52 -19.81 2.64
N GLU A 75 -24.35 -18.60 3.20
CA GLU A 75 -24.58 -17.33 2.52
C GLU A 75 -23.28 -16.54 2.34
N LYS A 76 -23.13 -15.85 1.21
CA LYS A 76 -21.97 -14.98 0.97
C LYS A 76 -22.18 -13.61 1.60
N ILE A 77 -21.21 -13.14 2.38
CA ILE A 77 -21.23 -11.79 2.96
C ILE A 77 -20.36 -10.88 2.11
N PRO A 78 -20.94 -9.92 1.37
CA PRO A 78 -20.20 -9.04 0.47
C PRO A 78 -19.22 -8.14 1.22
N LEU A 79 -18.08 -7.86 0.59
CA LEU A 79 -17.08 -6.92 1.11
C LEU A 79 -16.79 -5.82 0.08
N LEU A 80 -16.78 -4.58 0.55
CA LEU A 80 -16.26 -3.44 -0.20
C LEU A 80 -14.80 -3.23 0.18
N CYS A 81 -13.89 -3.53 -0.74
CA CYS A 81 -12.47 -3.30 -0.58
C CYS A 81 -12.09 -1.96 -1.23
N ALA A 82 -11.46 -1.04 -0.49
CA ALA A 82 -11.17 0.30 -0.99
C ALA A 82 -9.72 0.73 -0.77
N GLN A 83 -9.12 1.31 -1.83
CA GLN A 83 -7.89 2.08 -1.76
C GLN A 83 -8.26 3.55 -1.50
N THR A 84 -7.95 4.02 -0.29
CA THR A 84 -8.33 5.36 0.20
C THR A 84 -7.33 6.46 -0.19
N GLY A 85 -6.07 6.11 -0.45
CA GLY A 85 -4.97 7.08 -0.48
C GLY A 85 -4.30 7.22 0.89
N ILE A 86 -3.14 7.87 0.91
CA ILE A 86 -2.31 7.99 2.11
C ILE A 86 -2.74 9.19 2.94
N GLY A 87 -2.77 9.01 4.26
CA GLY A 87 -2.96 10.10 5.21
C GLY A 87 -4.36 10.20 5.81
N LEU A 88 -4.45 11.07 6.83
CA LEU A 88 -5.61 11.20 7.70
C LEU A 88 -6.83 11.73 6.92
N ILE A 89 -6.63 12.75 6.08
CA ILE A 89 -7.71 13.38 5.31
C ILE A 89 -8.27 12.45 4.24
N ALA A 90 -7.40 11.69 3.54
CA ALA A 90 -7.84 10.74 2.53
C ALA A 90 -8.75 9.67 3.14
N THR A 91 -8.30 9.10 4.26
CA THR A 91 -9.04 8.11 5.05
C THR A 91 -10.37 8.65 5.57
N ALA A 92 -10.35 9.82 6.23
CA ALA A 92 -11.54 10.42 6.81
C ALA A 92 -12.57 10.83 5.74
N SER A 93 -12.13 11.32 4.58
CA SER A 93 -13.02 11.72 3.48
C SER A 93 -13.77 10.53 2.92
N PHE A 94 -13.06 9.42 2.65
CA PHE A 94 -13.71 8.20 2.18
C PHE A 94 -14.63 7.60 3.23
N LEU A 95 -14.16 7.45 4.48
CA LEU A 95 -14.96 6.84 5.53
C LEU A 95 -16.18 7.67 5.91
N GLY A 96 -16.05 9.00 5.94
CA GLY A 96 -17.18 9.91 6.20
C GLY A 96 -18.27 9.76 5.14
N TRP A 97 -17.89 9.57 3.88
CA TRP A 97 -18.84 9.29 2.81
C TRP A 97 -19.43 7.88 2.89
N VAL A 98 -18.59 6.84 2.94
CA VAL A 98 -19.04 5.44 2.80
C VAL A 98 -19.87 4.97 3.98
N THR A 99 -19.59 5.46 5.19
CA THR A 99 -20.35 5.08 6.39
C THR A 99 -21.79 5.60 6.35
N GLN A 100 -22.02 6.78 5.76
CA GLN A 100 -23.36 7.33 5.56
C GLN A 100 -24.11 6.66 4.42
N GLU A 101 -23.41 6.31 3.34
CA GLU A 101 -24.05 5.69 2.17
C GLU A 101 -24.42 4.22 2.38
N LEU A 102 -23.57 3.48 3.10
CA LEU A 102 -23.68 2.03 3.25
C LEU A 102 -24.01 1.57 4.67
N HIS A 103 -23.63 2.29 5.73
CA HIS A 103 -23.74 1.80 7.12
C HIS A 103 -23.17 0.37 7.29
N PRO A 104 -21.87 0.19 7.03
CA PRO A 104 -21.28 -1.14 6.93
C PRO A 104 -21.31 -1.91 8.26
N LEU A 105 -21.31 -3.24 8.18
CA LEU A 105 -21.27 -4.12 9.36
C LEU A 105 -20.04 -3.86 10.23
N PHE A 106 -18.94 -3.52 9.59
CA PHE A 106 -17.66 -3.21 10.20
C PHE A 106 -16.77 -2.48 9.19
N VAL A 107 -15.73 -1.83 9.70
CA VAL A 107 -14.59 -1.34 8.91
C VAL A 107 -13.32 -1.98 9.44
N ILE A 108 -12.50 -2.57 8.56
CA ILE A 108 -11.13 -2.99 8.90
C ILE A 108 -10.13 -2.22 8.05
N SER A 109 -9.11 -1.64 8.68
CA SER A 109 -7.96 -1.07 7.97
C SER A 109 -6.84 -2.10 7.86
N ALA A 110 -6.46 -2.45 6.64
CA ALA A 110 -5.35 -3.34 6.33
C ALA A 110 -4.14 -2.53 5.86
N GLY A 111 -2.93 -3.11 5.96
CA GLY A 111 -1.73 -2.52 5.39
C GLY A 111 -0.47 -2.74 6.21
N SER A 112 0.54 -1.94 5.88
CA SER A 112 1.83 -1.86 6.54
C SER A 112 1.88 -0.72 7.56
N ALA A 113 2.88 -0.75 8.44
CA ALA A 113 3.14 0.27 9.45
C ALA A 113 4.58 0.21 9.97
N GLY A 114 5.05 1.30 10.56
CA GLY A 114 6.36 1.34 11.24
C GLY A 114 6.29 0.81 12.67
N GLY A 115 7.25 -0.04 13.06
CA GLY A 115 7.36 -0.62 14.40
C GLY A 115 7.94 0.35 15.43
N LEU A 116 7.20 0.62 16.52
CA LEU A 116 7.62 1.46 17.63
C LEU A 116 8.01 0.66 18.87
N GLY A 117 7.21 -0.35 19.21
CA GLY A 117 7.34 -1.09 20.47
C GLY A 117 8.63 -1.90 20.56
N LYS A 118 9.22 -2.01 21.76
CA LYS A 118 10.44 -2.81 21.98
C LYS A 118 10.28 -4.29 21.66
N ALA A 119 9.05 -4.80 21.75
CA ALA A 119 8.69 -6.18 21.47
C ALA A 119 8.13 -6.39 20.05
N ILE A 120 8.22 -5.37 19.17
CA ILE A 120 7.83 -5.46 17.77
C ILE A 120 9.06 -5.77 16.93
N GLU A 121 8.91 -6.79 16.09
CA GLU A 121 9.84 -7.22 15.08
C GLU A 121 9.23 -6.99 13.69
N VAL A 122 10.08 -6.86 12.69
CA VAL A 122 9.63 -6.76 11.29
C VAL A 122 8.89 -8.03 10.90
N GLY A 123 7.71 -7.89 10.30
CA GLY A 123 6.83 -8.99 9.95
C GLY A 123 5.81 -9.36 11.03
N ASP A 124 5.89 -8.78 12.23
CA ASP A 124 4.81 -8.89 13.21
C ASP A 124 3.55 -8.24 12.69
N VAL A 125 2.42 -8.94 12.86
CA VAL A 125 1.09 -8.37 12.59
C VAL A 125 0.46 -7.96 13.91
N VAL A 126 -0.07 -6.73 13.96
CA VAL A 126 -0.69 -6.14 15.13
C VAL A 126 -2.12 -5.73 14.78
N VAL A 127 -3.06 -6.04 15.67
CA VAL A 127 -4.39 -5.40 15.69
C VAL A 127 -4.39 -4.24 16.68
N GLY A 128 -4.90 -3.10 16.24
CA GLY A 128 -5.04 -1.91 17.08
C GLY A 128 -6.11 -2.11 18.15
N THR A 129 -5.70 -1.95 19.40
CA THR A 129 -6.59 -1.94 20.58
C THR A 129 -7.14 -0.56 20.87
N ASN A 130 -6.29 0.46 20.68
CA ASN A 130 -6.68 1.86 20.69
C ASN A 130 -5.75 2.67 19.77
N TYR A 131 -6.19 3.89 19.45
CA TYR A 131 -5.57 4.75 18.44
C TYR A 131 -5.42 6.18 18.95
N SER A 132 -4.28 6.79 18.66
CA SER A 132 -3.98 8.18 19.03
C SER A 132 -3.29 8.91 17.91
N TYR A 133 -3.47 10.23 17.85
CA TYR A 133 -2.72 11.05 16.92
C TYR A 133 -1.32 11.31 17.45
N THR A 134 -0.28 11.03 16.68
CA THR A 134 1.11 11.22 17.15
C THR A 134 1.50 12.69 17.22
N ARG A 135 0.80 13.56 16.49
CA ARG A 135 1.18 14.97 16.27
C ARG A 135 0.15 16.00 16.71
N ALA A 136 -0.98 15.57 17.27
CA ALA A 136 -1.94 16.51 17.84
C ALA A 136 -1.38 17.01 19.18
N ASP A 137 -1.15 18.32 19.30
CA ASP A 137 -0.69 18.94 20.54
C ASP A 137 -1.57 20.14 20.89
N ALA A 138 -2.47 19.91 21.83
CA ALA A 138 -3.29 20.93 22.47
C ALA A 138 -3.00 21.03 23.97
N THR A 139 -1.78 20.66 24.40
CA THR A 139 -1.37 20.66 25.82
C THR A 139 -1.38 22.07 26.42
N ALA A 140 -1.21 23.10 25.60
CA ALA A 140 -1.40 24.50 25.99
C ALA A 140 -2.80 24.81 26.55
N PHE A 141 -3.80 23.97 26.21
CA PHE A 141 -5.17 24.06 26.70
C PHE A 141 -5.53 22.98 27.73
N GLY A 142 -4.54 22.22 28.24
CA GLY A 142 -4.71 21.19 29.26
C GLY A 142 -5.12 19.80 28.76
N TYR A 143 -5.13 19.58 27.43
CA TYR A 143 -5.37 18.25 26.85
C TYR A 143 -4.13 17.37 26.92
N ALA A 144 -4.32 16.04 26.85
CA ALA A 144 -3.22 15.10 26.75
C ALA A 144 -2.48 15.23 25.40
N ILE A 145 -1.22 14.79 25.35
CA ILE A 145 -0.51 14.69 24.08
C ILE A 145 -1.22 13.71 23.15
N GLY A 146 -1.38 14.08 21.88
CA GLY A 146 -2.12 13.32 20.88
C GLY A 146 -3.64 13.48 20.93
N GLN A 147 -4.18 14.24 21.89
CA GLN A 147 -5.60 14.52 22.00
C GLN A 147 -5.98 15.77 21.21
N VAL A 148 -6.93 15.62 20.28
CA VAL A 148 -7.56 16.76 19.60
C VAL A 148 -8.64 17.35 20.53
N PRO A 149 -8.75 18.68 20.67
CA PRO A 149 -9.78 19.30 21.51
C PRO A 149 -11.19 18.78 21.21
N GLY A 150 -11.93 18.41 22.26
CA GLY A 150 -13.28 17.85 22.15
C GLY A 150 -13.35 16.38 21.71
N GLN A 151 -12.20 15.71 21.52
CA GLN A 151 -12.12 14.27 21.26
C GLN A 151 -11.62 13.52 22.52
N PRO A 152 -11.87 12.20 22.62
CA PRO A 152 -11.21 11.39 23.64
C PRO A 152 -9.69 11.37 23.44
N GLU A 153 -8.93 11.04 24.48
CA GLU A 153 -7.47 10.87 24.42
C GLU A 153 -7.05 9.75 23.46
N THR A 154 -7.84 8.69 23.44
CA THR A 154 -7.68 7.53 22.57
C THR A 154 -9.02 7.17 21.94
N PHE A 155 -8.98 6.66 20.71
CA PHE A 155 -10.14 6.00 20.10
C PHE A 155 -9.99 4.50 20.29
N GLU A 156 -11.02 3.82 20.79
CA GLU A 156 -10.98 2.38 21.05
C GLU A 156 -11.27 1.56 19.80
N GLY A 157 -10.57 0.44 19.64
CA GLY A 157 -10.90 -0.58 18.65
C GLY A 157 -12.07 -1.45 19.11
N SER A 158 -12.79 -2.05 18.15
CA SER A 158 -13.90 -2.96 18.44
C SER A 158 -13.39 -4.22 19.12
N ALA A 159 -13.78 -4.42 20.38
CA ALA A 159 -13.46 -5.61 21.16
C ALA A 159 -13.87 -6.91 20.43
N GLU A 160 -15.05 -6.91 19.78
CA GLU A 160 -15.56 -8.07 19.04
C GLU A 160 -14.65 -8.46 17.86
N ILE A 161 -14.08 -7.47 17.16
CA ILE A 161 -13.13 -7.70 16.06
C ILE A 161 -11.76 -8.11 16.62
N ILE A 162 -11.29 -7.44 17.68
CA ILE A 162 -10.01 -7.74 18.35
C ILE A 162 -9.98 -9.16 18.93
N GLU A 163 -11.12 -9.69 19.36
CA GLU A 163 -11.25 -11.08 19.83
C GLU A 163 -11.28 -12.11 18.70
N ALA A 164 -11.60 -11.69 17.47
CA ALA A 164 -11.68 -12.55 16.30
C ALA A 164 -10.32 -12.75 15.60
N VAL A 165 -9.32 -11.94 15.94
CA VAL A 165 -7.97 -12.07 15.35
C VAL A 165 -7.31 -13.40 15.74
N PRO A 166 -6.47 -13.98 14.87
CA PRO A 166 -5.76 -15.21 15.19
C PRO A 166 -4.69 -14.98 16.26
N SER A 167 -4.33 -16.01 17.03
CA SER A 167 -3.53 -15.89 18.26
C SER A 167 -2.12 -15.33 18.07
N GLN A 168 -1.55 -15.43 16.86
CA GLN A 168 -0.24 -14.87 16.52
C GLN A 168 -0.26 -13.35 16.31
N VAL A 169 -1.44 -12.74 16.15
CA VAL A 169 -1.58 -11.29 15.97
C VAL A 169 -1.44 -10.62 17.33
N LYS A 170 -0.45 -9.72 17.42
CA LYS A 170 -0.21 -8.92 18.63
C LYS A 170 -1.31 -7.87 18.77
N LYS A 171 -1.55 -7.42 20.00
CA LYS A 171 -2.60 -6.45 20.34
C LYS A 171 -1.94 -5.25 21.01
N GLY A 172 -2.20 -4.04 20.52
CA GLY A 172 -1.67 -2.85 21.18
C GLY A 172 -2.04 -1.54 20.51
N GLN A 173 -1.45 -0.45 20.97
CA GLN A 173 -1.76 0.89 20.49
C GLN A 173 -1.10 1.15 19.12
N ILE A 174 -1.84 1.81 18.23
CA ILE A 174 -1.36 2.27 16.93
C ILE A 174 -1.50 3.79 16.86
N LEU A 175 -0.38 4.48 16.57
CA LEU A 175 -0.38 5.93 16.42
C LEU A 175 -0.54 6.34 14.95
N SER A 176 -1.12 7.51 14.68
CA SER A 176 -1.21 8.02 13.31
C SER A 176 -0.91 9.52 13.19
N SER A 177 -0.27 9.91 12.09
CA SER A 177 -0.14 11.32 11.69
C SER A 177 0.18 11.46 10.21
N ASP A 178 -0.02 12.64 9.60
CA ASP A 178 0.42 12.92 8.22
C ASP A 178 1.95 13.09 8.08
N ALA A 179 2.73 12.56 9.03
CA ALA A 179 4.19 12.59 9.02
C ALA A 179 4.76 11.22 9.40
N PHE A 180 5.69 10.73 8.59
CA PHE A 180 6.45 9.53 8.92
C PHE A 180 7.25 9.70 10.22
N ILE A 181 7.29 8.63 11.02
CA ILE A 181 8.24 8.52 12.12
C ILE A 181 9.56 7.99 11.56
N THR A 182 10.64 8.67 11.88
CA THR A 182 11.99 8.46 11.37
C THR A 182 12.98 8.37 12.52
N ALA A 183 14.26 8.13 12.22
CA ALA A 183 15.32 8.18 13.24
C ALA A 183 15.37 9.51 14.01
N LYS A 184 14.90 10.62 13.42
CA LYS A 184 14.95 11.96 14.04
C LYS A 184 13.95 12.16 15.18
N ASN A 185 12.77 11.56 15.10
CA ASN A 185 11.66 11.83 16.02
C ASN A 185 11.16 10.58 16.77
N VAL A 186 11.72 9.40 16.49
CA VAL A 186 11.24 8.18 17.17
C VAL A 186 11.55 8.14 18.66
N GLY A 187 12.65 8.77 19.10
CA GLY A 187 13.03 8.78 20.52
C GLY A 187 11.94 9.45 21.35
N GLU A 188 11.64 10.70 20.99
CA GLU A 188 10.54 11.49 21.55
C GLU A 188 9.19 10.76 21.42
N THR A 189 8.89 10.18 20.25
CA THR A 189 7.64 9.44 20.04
C THR A 189 7.48 8.28 21.04
N ARG A 190 8.55 7.53 21.31
CA ARG A 190 8.55 6.43 22.29
C ARG A 190 8.44 6.91 23.73
N GLU A 191 8.95 8.09 24.04
CA GLU A 191 8.82 8.70 25.37
C GLU A 191 7.39 9.18 25.63
N LEU A 192 6.77 9.82 24.63
CA LEU A 192 5.40 10.33 24.71
C LEU A 192 4.35 9.20 24.68
N PHE A 193 4.62 8.13 23.92
CA PHE A 193 3.68 7.02 23.72
C PHE A 193 4.36 5.67 24.01
N PRO A 194 4.68 5.36 25.29
CA PRO A 194 5.48 4.19 25.65
C PRO A 194 4.78 2.84 25.40
N LEU A 195 3.46 2.85 25.22
CA LEU A 195 2.64 1.66 24.95
C LEU A 195 2.38 1.42 23.45
N ALA A 196 2.79 2.35 22.59
CA ALA A 196 2.60 2.24 21.15
C ALA A 196 3.41 1.09 20.57
N LEU A 197 2.73 0.22 19.82
CA LEU A 197 3.37 -0.87 19.09
C LEU A 197 3.72 -0.43 17.67
N LEU A 198 2.79 0.24 16.99
CA LEU A 198 2.97 0.67 15.60
C LEU A 198 2.65 2.16 15.42
N THR A 199 3.12 2.71 14.30
CA THR A 199 2.70 4.00 13.78
C THR A 199 2.41 3.91 12.28
N ASP A 200 1.35 4.57 11.84
CA ASP A 200 0.96 4.70 10.44
C ASP A 200 0.47 6.13 10.12
N MET A 201 -0.26 6.31 9.02
CA MET A 201 -0.81 7.60 8.62
C MET A 201 -2.35 7.60 8.49
N GLU A 202 -3.06 6.54 8.94
CA GLU A 202 -4.50 6.41 8.70
C GLU A 202 -5.32 5.94 9.91
N SER A 203 -4.79 5.02 10.74
CA SER A 203 -5.60 4.26 11.70
C SER A 203 -6.39 5.12 12.69
N ALA A 204 -5.81 6.20 13.22
CA ALA A 204 -6.50 7.08 14.16
C ALA A 204 -7.64 7.88 13.50
N ALA A 205 -7.45 8.33 12.24
CA ALA A 205 -8.52 8.97 11.48
C ALA A 205 -9.66 7.97 11.20
N ALA A 206 -9.32 6.74 10.82
CA ALA A 206 -10.31 5.70 10.61
C ALA A 206 -11.10 5.38 11.89
N ALA A 207 -10.40 5.24 13.02
CA ALA A 207 -11.02 5.01 14.32
C ALA A 207 -11.95 6.16 14.73
N GLN A 208 -11.50 7.41 14.59
CA GLN A 208 -12.31 8.58 14.89
C GLN A 208 -13.57 8.64 14.03
N THR A 209 -13.44 8.46 12.70
CA THR A 209 -14.59 8.51 11.80
C THR A 209 -15.58 7.37 12.07
N CYS A 210 -15.09 6.15 12.31
CA CYS A 210 -15.96 5.02 12.61
C CYS A 210 -16.64 5.15 13.98
N ALA A 211 -15.92 5.67 14.99
CA ALA A 211 -16.50 5.95 16.31
C ALA A 211 -17.64 6.98 16.20
N ALA A 212 -17.44 8.06 15.45
CA ALA A 212 -18.47 9.07 15.20
C ALA A 212 -19.69 8.50 14.45
N ALA A 213 -19.48 7.51 13.57
CA ALA A 213 -20.53 6.83 12.83
C ALA A 213 -21.16 5.63 13.57
N GLY A 214 -20.66 5.25 14.75
CA GLY A 214 -21.11 4.07 15.49
C GLY A 214 -20.81 2.74 14.79
N ILE A 215 -19.75 2.70 13.97
CA ILE A 215 -19.36 1.52 13.19
C ILE A 215 -18.20 0.77 13.87
N PRO A 216 -18.30 -0.56 14.08
CA PRO A 216 -17.20 -1.35 14.59
C PRO A 216 -15.95 -1.23 13.73
N PHE A 217 -14.81 -0.87 14.34
CA PHE A 217 -13.55 -0.65 13.63
C PHE A 217 -12.37 -1.39 14.27
N ALA A 218 -11.47 -1.91 13.45
CA ALA A 218 -10.12 -2.25 13.86
C ALA A 218 -9.11 -2.08 12.73
N SER A 219 -7.87 -1.74 13.05
CA SER A 219 -6.74 -1.74 12.13
C SER A 219 -5.90 -3.00 12.36
N VAL A 220 -5.54 -3.70 11.29
CA VAL A 220 -4.72 -4.91 11.30
C VAL A 220 -3.51 -4.66 10.39
N ARG A 221 -2.37 -4.29 10.98
CA ARG A 221 -1.20 -3.82 10.24
C ARG A 221 0.01 -4.72 10.46
N CYS A 222 0.85 -4.86 9.45
CA CYS A 222 2.14 -5.55 9.55
C CYS A 222 3.27 -4.54 9.74
N ALA A 223 4.17 -4.79 10.68
CA ALA A 223 5.39 -4.00 10.85
C ALA A 223 6.32 -4.22 9.64
N SER A 224 6.37 -3.25 8.71
CA SER A 224 7.25 -3.31 7.52
C SER A 224 8.69 -3.00 7.86
N ASP A 225 8.91 -2.19 8.89
CA ASP A 225 10.19 -1.66 9.34
C ASP A 225 10.13 -1.36 10.85
N LEU A 226 11.26 -1.00 11.45
CA LEU A 226 11.33 -0.50 12.83
C LEU A 226 11.70 0.97 12.81
N ALA A 227 10.84 1.84 13.33
CA ALA A 227 11.13 3.26 13.44
C ALA A 227 12.33 3.49 14.39
N GLY A 228 13.47 3.98 13.87
CA GLY A 228 14.66 4.34 14.65
C GLY A 228 16.00 4.20 13.94
N PRO A 229 17.14 4.32 14.63
CA PRO A 229 18.48 4.22 14.01
C PRO A 229 18.75 2.86 13.35
N ALA A 230 17.93 1.83 13.63
CA ALA A 230 17.92 0.55 12.93
C ALA A 230 17.09 0.57 11.61
N ALA A 231 16.36 1.66 11.32
CA ALA A 231 15.58 1.89 10.09
C ALA A 231 16.47 2.20 8.88
N GLU A 232 17.79 2.34 9.06
CA GLU A 232 18.73 2.42 7.94
C GLU A 232 18.85 1.05 7.26
N GLN A 233 17.90 0.75 6.37
CA GLN A 233 17.93 -0.28 5.31
C GLN A 233 18.17 -1.75 5.71
N LEU A 234 18.49 -2.08 6.97
CA LEU A 234 18.89 -3.43 7.38
C LEU A 234 17.76 -4.28 7.96
N TYR A 235 16.64 -3.68 8.38
CA TYR A 235 15.48 -4.36 8.96
C TYR A 235 14.18 -3.81 8.37
N HIS A 236 13.97 -4.07 7.08
CA HIS A 236 12.68 -3.86 6.42
C HIS A 236 12.31 -5.12 5.64
N ILE A 237 11.02 -5.39 5.51
CA ILE A 237 10.50 -6.32 4.51
C ILE A 237 9.87 -5.51 3.38
N GLU A 238 9.85 -6.12 2.20
CA GLU A 238 9.14 -5.55 1.05
C GLU A 238 7.68 -5.26 1.40
N LEU A 239 7.15 -4.13 0.92
CA LEU A 239 5.76 -3.71 1.16
C LEU A 239 4.77 -4.83 0.79
N ASP A 240 4.99 -5.49 -0.35
CA ASP A 240 4.16 -6.61 -0.81
C ASP A 240 4.10 -7.74 0.23
N ARG A 241 5.22 -8.04 0.90
CA ARG A 241 5.27 -9.08 1.93
C ARG A 241 4.54 -8.64 3.20
N ALA A 242 4.70 -7.39 3.63
CA ALA A 242 3.99 -6.84 4.77
C ALA A 242 2.46 -6.83 4.51
N ALA A 243 2.06 -6.40 3.32
CA ALA A 243 0.69 -6.38 2.86
C ALA A 243 0.06 -7.78 2.83
N ASP A 244 0.77 -8.79 2.30
CA ASP A 244 0.29 -10.18 2.30
C ASP A 244 0.10 -10.73 3.73
N LEU A 245 1.01 -10.40 4.66
CA LEU A 245 0.88 -10.81 6.06
C LEU A 245 -0.33 -10.16 6.75
N SER A 246 -0.51 -8.85 6.56
CA SER A 246 -1.69 -8.12 7.06
C SER A 246 -2.98 -8.70 6.45
N ALA A 247 -3.03 -8.87 5.13
CA ALA A 247 -4.22 -9.39 4.45
C ALA A 247 -4.59 -10.79 4.93
N ASN A 248 -3.61 -11.67 5.15
CA ASN A 248 -3.86 -13.02 5.70
C ASN A 248 -4.50 -12.96 7.09
N ALA A 249 -4.04 -12.06 7.95
CA ALA A 249 -4.64 -11.85 9.26
C ALA A 249 -6.04 -11.25 9.16
N VAL A 250 -6.26 -10.29 8.25
CA VAL A 250 -7.58 -9.71 7.96
C VAL A 250 -8.57 -10.78 7.51
N ARG A 251 -8.17 -11.68 6.60
CA ARG A 251 -9.03 -12.77 6.13
C ARG A 251 -9.54 -13.64 7.27
N VAL A 252 -8.62 -14.15 8.09
CA VAL A 252 -8.99 -14.97 9.25
C VAL A 252 -9.84 -14.19 10.25
N THR A 253 -9.51 -12.92 10.49
CA THR A 253 -10.26 -12.06 11.42
C THR A 253 -11.70 -11.86 10.96
N VAL A 254 -11.92 -11.54 9.68
CA VAL A 254 -13.26 -11.32 9.12
C VAL A 254 -14.08 -12.61 9.14
N GLU A 255 -13.51 -13.74 8.75
CA GLU A 255 -14.19 -15.04 8.80
C GLU A 255 -14.64 -15.37 10.24
N ASN A 256 -13.73 -15.25 11.22
CA ASN A 256 -14.04 -15.50 12.63
C ASN A 256 -15.08 -14.52 13.19
N PHE A 257 -14.96 -13.24 12.86
CA PHE A 257 -15.87 -12.20 13.34
C PHE A 257 -17.29 -12.43 12.80
N LEU A 258 -17.42 -12.70 11.50
CA LEU A 258 -18.71 -12.96 10.87
C LEU A 258 -19.34 -14.27 11.37
N GLU A 259 -18.56 -15.33 11.60
CA GLU A 259 -19.08 -16.56 12.21
C GLU A 259 -19.61 -16.32 13.63
N ARG A 260 -18.92 -15.50 14.43
CA ARG A 260 -19.39 -15.10 15.76
C ARG A 260 -20.69 -14.30 15.69
N LEU A 261 -20.79 -13.33 14.79
CA LEU A 261 -22.02 -12.58 14.55
C LEU A 261 -23.16 -13.49 14.08
N ALA A 262 -22.86 -14.50 13.26
CA ALA A 262 -23.84 -15.48 12.83
C ALA A 262 -24.32 -16.32 14.02
N ALA A 263 -23.40 -16.74 14.89
CA ALA A 263 -23.69 -17.52 16.09
C ALA A 263 -24.53 -16.78 17.13
N SER A 264 -24.30 -15.47 17.29
CA SER A 264 -25.10 -14.63 18.18
C SER A 264 -26.43 -14.18 17.55
N GLY A 265 -26.71 -14.53 16.29
CA GLY A 265 -27.90 -14.06 15.57
C GLY A 265 -27.85 -12.59 15.15
N GLN A 266 -26.68 -11.95 15.25
CA GLN A 266 -26.46 -10.54 14.93
C GLN A 266 -26.11 -10.30 13.45
N LEU A 267 -25.91 -11.36 12.65
CA LEU A 267 -25.60 -11.28 11.21
C LEU A 267 -26.82 -11.00 10.31
N VAL A 268 -27.99 -10.70 10.87
CA VAL A 268 -29.21 -10.42 10.10
C VAL A 268 -29.43 -8.91 9.95
N ALA A 269 -29.66 -8.49 8.71
CA ALA A 269 -29.81 -7.12 8.20
C ALA A 269 -30.21 -6.03 9.23
N SER A 270 -29.36 -5.00 9.31
CA SER A 270 -29.54 -3.77 10.10
C SER A 270 -29.89 -3.99 11.56
N ARG A 271 -28.89 -3.82 12.43
CA ARG A 271 -29.17 -3.08 13.66
C ARG A 271 -29.86 -1.78 13.23
N LYS A 272 -31.15 -1.61 13.54
CA LYS A 272 -31.58 -0.29 13.97
C LYS A 272 -30.77 -0.04 15.22
N TRP A 273 -29.66 0.67 15.06
CA TRP A 273 -28.86 1.11 16.19
C TRP A 273 -29.75 2.07 16.96
N GLU A 274 -30.32 1.60 18.06
CA GLU A 274 -30.76 2.48 19.12
C GLU A 274 -29.51 3.21 19.57
N ALA A 275 -29.47 4.52 19.28
CA ALA A 275 -28.37 5.37 19.68
C ALA A 275 -27.98 5.04 21.12
N ALA A 276 -26.69 4.78 21.36
CA ALA A 276 -26.17 4.72 22.72
C ALA A 276 -26.78 5.89 23.51
N PRO A 277 -27.28 5.67 24.73
CA PRO A 277 -27.88 6.74 25.52
C PRO A 277 -26.88 7.87 25.53
N THR A 278 -27.28 9.01 24.97
CA THR A 278 -26.49 10.23 24.98
C THR A 278 -26.16 10.50 26.43
N THR A 279 -24.95 10.15 26.85
CA THR A 279 -24.38 10.70 28.05
C THR A 279 -24.33 12.20 27.80
N ASN A 280 -25.01 12.93 28.67
CA ASN A 280 -25.19 14.36 28.58
C ASN A 280 -23.88 15.03 28.17
N ASN A 281 -23.87 15.54 26.94
CA ASN A 281 -22.93 16.54 26.50
C ASN A 281 -23.21 17.79 27.35
N PRO A 282 -22.31 18.25 28.24
CA PRO A 282 -22.52 19.52 28.91
C PRO A 282 -22.41 20.59 27.83
N GLY A 283 -23.57 21.17 27.49
CA GLY A 283 -23.79 21.90 26.26
C GLY A 283 -22.88 23.10 26.06
N PHE A 284 -22.50 23.32 24.80
CA PHE A 284 -22.41 24.68 24.27
C PHE A 284 -23.83 25.25 24.25
N ALA A 285 -24.16 26.06 25.25
CA ALA A 285 -25.34 26.91 25.21
C ALA A 285 -25.02 28.17 24.40
N PRO A 286 -25.68 28.46 23.25
CA PRO A 286 -25.77 29.80 22.76
C PRO A 286 -26.89 30.52 23.53
N SER A 287 -26.51 31.56 24.26
CA SER A 287 -27.46 32.47 24.90
C SER A 287 -28.28 33.22 23.84
N SER A 288 -29.62 33.07 23.86
CA SER A 288 -30.58 34.16 23.54
C SER A 288 -32.03 33.76 23.90
N PRO A 289 -32.90 34.73 24.25
CA PRO A 289 -34.10 34.47 25.05
C PRO A 289 -35.39 34.26 24.24
N GLU A 290 -36.27 33.46 24.86
CA GLU A 290 -37.76 33.47 24.88
C GLU A 290 -38.60 33.54 23.59
N GLY A 291 -39.51 32.56 23.48
CA GLY A 291 -40.92 32.82 23.11
C GLY A 291 -41.62 31.81 22.18
N ALA A 292 -42.51 30.99 22.77
CA ALA A 292 -43.78 30.42 22.20
C ALA A 292 -43.70 29.49 20.96
N SER A 293 -44.59 28.52 20.65
CA SER A 293 -45.75 27.86 21.28
C SER A 293 -46.24 26.76 20.29
N THR A 294 -46.64 25.59 20.82
CA THR A 294 -47.71 24.64 20.36
C THR A 294 -47.70 23.94 18.97
N ALA A 295 -47.44 22.63 19.00
CA ALA A 295 -48.35 21.47 18.73
C ALA A 295 -48.98 21.23 17.30
N PRO A 296 -49.62 20.07 17.00
CA PRO A 296 -49.03 19.00 16.17
C PRO A 296 -49.97 18.44 15.06
N ASP A 297 -49.52 17.38 14.36
CA ASP A 297 -50.27 16.12 14.09
C ASP A 297 -50.35 15.58 12.63
N SER A 298 -50.17 14.25 12.57
CA SER A 298 -50.79 13.23 11.70
C SER A 298 -50.30 13.01 10.26
N GLY A 299 -50.15 11.71 9.92
CA GLY A 299 -50.29 11.26 8.53
C GLY A 299 -49.58 9.97 8.10
N LYS A 300 -49.83 8.83 8.75
CA LYS A 300 -49.51 7.49 8.22
C LYS A 300 -50.18 7.24 6.85
N ARG A 301 -49.56 6.43 5.99
CA ARG A 301 -50.24 5.36 5.22
C ARG A 301 -49.26 4.36 4.59
N GLU A 302 -49.49 3.09 4.91
CA GLU A 302 -48.90 1.87 4.34
C GLU A 302 -49.74 1.33 3.17
N ARG A 303 -49.08 0.52 2.33
CA ARG A 303 -49.51 -0.67 1.54
C ARG A 303 -48.80 -0.64 0.18
N GLY A 304 -48.35 -1.73 -0.42
CA GLY A 304 -48.46 -3.15 -0.14
C GLY A 304 -47.70 -3.91 -1.25
N THR A 305 -47.30 -5.13 -0.93
CA THR A 305 -46.54 -6.13 -1.70
C THR A 305 -47.26 -6.67 -2.93
N GLU A 306 -46.50 -7.12 -3.95
CA GLU A 306 -46.79 -8.38 -4.67
C GLU A 306 -45.57 -8.91 -5.44
N ASN A 307 -45.33 -10.22 -5.26
CA ASN A 307 -44.29 -11.05 -5.90
C ASN A 307 -44.75 -11.52 -7.28
N GLN A 308 -43.80 -11.84 -8.17
CA GLN A 308 -43.93 -13.04 -9.01
C GLN A 308 -42.57 -13.56 -9.51
N GLU A 309 -42.42 -14.87 -9.35
CA GLU A 309 -41.30 -15.72 -9.75
C GLU A 309 -41.28 -15.94 -11.27
N ASN A 310 -40.10 -16.23 -11.83
CA ASN A 310 -39.97 -17.25 -12.87
C ASN A 310 -38.52 -17.71 -13.06
N GLU A 311 -38.37 -19.03 -13.01
CA GLU A 311 -37.18 -19.83 -13.32
C GLU A 311 -36.87 -19.77 -14.82
N HIS A 312 -35.59 -19.94 -15.22
CA HIS A 312 -35.22 -20.70 -16.43
C HIS A 312 -33.76 -21.15 -16.43
N HIS A 313 -33.57 -22.42 -16.80
CA HIS A 313 -32.33 -23.17 -16.98
C HIS A 313 -31.55 -22.75 -18.26
N GLY A 314 -30.21 -22.92 -18.29
CA GLY A 314 -29.50 -23.02 -19.58
C GLY A 314 -27.98 -22.80 -19.61
N ASN A 315 -27.22 -23.85 -19.34
CA ASN A 315 -25.94 -24.28 -19.96
C ASN A 315 -24.71 -23.34 -20.05
N GLN A 316 -23.64 -23.78 -19.37
CA GLN A 316 -22.27 -23.26 -19.38
C GLN A 316 -21.48 -23.65 -20.65
N ARG A 317 -20.67 -22.71 -21.17
CA ARG A 317 -19.48 -23.01 -21.97
C ARG A 317 -18.32 -22.11 -21.52
N GLN A 318 -17.32 -22.73 -20.90
CA GLN A 318 -16.06 -22.12 -20.45
C GLN A 318 -15.22 -21.62 -21.64
N LYS A 319 -14.69 -20.39 -21.55
CA LYS A 319 -13.57 -19.89 -22.35
C LYS A 319 -12.54 -19.23 -21.43
N THR A 320 -11.39 -19.86 -21.29
CA THR A 320 -10.19 -19.32 -20.63
C THR A 320 -9.58 -18.19 -21.48
N ARG A 321 -9.29 -17.01 -20.90
CA ARG A 321 -8.56 -15.91 -21.57
C ARG A 321 -7.19 -15.71 -20.92
N ASN A 322 -6.13 -15.83 -21.71
CA ASN A 322 -4.76 -15.44 -21.36
C ASN A 322 -4.65 -13.92 -21.27
N HIS A 323 -3.98 -13.40 -20.24
CA HIS A 323 -3.71 -11.96 -20.05
C HIS A 323 -2.39 -11.59 -20.73
N THR A 324 -2.42 -10.79 -21.80
CA THR A 324 -1.21 -10.22 -22.42
C THR A 324 -0.72 -9.03 -21.60
N PRO A 325 0.59 -8.89 -21.31
CA PRO A 325 1.12 -7.73 -20.58
C PRO A 325 1.04 -6.41 -21.38
N ARG A 326 0.94 -5.26 -20.70
CA ARG A 326 0.78 -3.93 -21.34
C ARG A 326 1.99 -3.45 -22.16
N PHE A 327 3.20 -3.75 -21.70
CA PHE A 327 4.45 -3.43 -22.41
C PHE A 327 5.16 -4.74 -22.76
N SER A 328 5.50 -4.89 -24.03
CA SER A 328 6.38 -5.96 -24.53
C SER A 328 7.80 -5.79 -23.98
N SER A 329 8.60 -6.86 -23.99
CA SER A 329 9.99 -6.78 -23.54
C SER A 329 10.80 -5.82 -24.42
N GLU A 330 10.45 -5.76 -25.70
CA GLU A 330 11.01 -4.92 -26.74
C GLU A 330 10.65 -3.45 -26.48
N SER A 331 9.39 -3.15 -26.12
CA SER A 331 8.95 -1.80 -25.71
C SER A 331 9.68 -1.30 -24.45
N LEU A 332 9.94 -2.19 -23.48
CA LEU A 332 10.72 -1.85 -22.28
C LEU A 332 12.19 -1.54 -22.62
N GLN A 333 12.81 -2.31 -23.52
CA GLN A 333 14.17 -2.05 -23.99
C GLN A 333 14.25 -0.75 -24.80
N ALA A 334 13.30 -0.51 -25.71
CA ALA A 334 13.21 0.74 -26.47
C ALA A 334 13.04 1.95 -25.54
N GLY A 335 12.27 1.80 -24.45
CA GLY A 335 12.14 2.82 -23.41
C GLY A 335 13.45 3.11 -22.67
N LEU A 336 14.28 2.10 -22.40
CA LEU A 336 15.63 2.29 -21.83
C LEU A 336 16.54 3.07 -22.79
N LEU A 337 16.56 2.68 -24.06
CA LEU A 337 17.38 3.32 -25.09
C LEU A 337 16.94 4.77 -25.32
N TYR A 338 15.64 5.02 -25.44
CA TYR A 338 15.10 6.36 -25.67
C TYR A 338 15.45 7.32 -24.52
N VAL A 339 15.23 6.92 -23.27
CA VAL A 339 15.57 7.76 -22.10
C VAL A 339 17.07 8.01 -22.01
N PHE A 340 17.91 7.02 -22.31
CA PHE A 340 19.36 7.23 -22.36
C PHE A 340 19.75 8.26 -23.42
N GLY A 341 19.16 8.16 -24.62
CA GLY A 341 19.44 9.06 -25.72
C GLY A 341 19.05 10.50 -25.40
N MET A 342 17.89 10.69 -24.78
CA MET A 342 17.44 12.00 -24.29
C MET A 342 18.30 12.54 -23.14
N LEU A 343 18.79 11.67 -22.24
CA LEU A 343 19.64 12.09 -21.13
C LEU A 343 21.04 12.56 -21.58
N ASN A 344 21.55 11.98 -22.67
CA ASN A 344 22.92 12.20 -23.14
C ASN A 344 22.99 12.94 -24.49
N ASP A 345 21.88 13.50 -24.95
CA ASP A 345 21.76 14.23 -26.23
C ASP A 345 22.34 13.44 -27.42
N VAL A 346 22.04 12.14 -27.49
CA VAL A 346 22.60 11.24 -28.51
C VAL A 346 22.04 11.58 -29.90
N PRO A 347 22.87 11.79 -30.93
CA PRO A 347 22.40 12.14 -32.26
C PRO A 347 21.51 11.05 -32.88
N ALA A 348 20.38 11.47 -33.46
CA ALA A 348 19.44 10.57 -34.09
C ALA A 348 20.07 9.83 -35.29
N THR A 349 20.03 8.50 -35.28
CA THR A 349 20.53 7.63 -36.36
C THR A 349 19.50 6.54 -36.68
N PRO A 350 18.40 6.86 -37.40
CA PRO A 350 17.30 5.92 -37.63
C PRO A 350 17.73 4.61 -38.28
N GLN A 351 18.77 4.62 -39.12
CA GLN A 351 19.26 3.43 -39.83
C GLN A 351 19.90 2.38 -38.92
N ALA A 352 20.18 2.74 -37.67
CA ALA A 352 20.75 1.84 -36.66
C ALA A 352 19.70 1.23 -35.71
N ALA A 353 18.42 1.61 -35.83
CA ALA A 353 17.33 0.95 -35.10
C ALA A 353 17.04 -0.44 -35.71
N THR A 354 16.63 -1.41 -34.88
CA THR A 354 16.29 -2.75 -35.37
C THR A 354 14.81 -2.85 -35.76
N ALA A 355 14.44 -3.93 -36.46
CA ALA A 355 13.04 -4.19 -36.82
C ALA A 355 12.16 -4.40 -35.57
N GLU A 356 12.73 -4.93 -34.48
CA GLU A 356 12.06 -5.08 -33.19
C GLU A 356 11.85 -3.73 -32.50
N ASP A 357 12.83 -2.82 -32.58
CA ASP A 357 12.68 -1.45 -32.07
C ASP A 357 11.57 -0.70 -32.83
N GLU A 358 11.50 -0.86 -34.16
CA GLU A 358 10.44 -0.30 -35.01
C GLU A 358 9.05 -0.86 -34.67
N ALA A 359 8.91 -2.18 -34.58
CA ALA A 359 7.65 -2.81 -34.23
C ALA A 359 7.16 -2.41 -32.83
N ALA A 360 8.07 -2.37 -31.86
CA ALA A 360 7.73 -2.02 -30.48
C ALA A 360 7.29 -0.56 -30.34
N LEU A 361 8.01 0.39 -30.96
CA LEU A 361 7.64 1.80 -30.90
C LEU A 361 6.37 2.08 -31.72
N ALA A 362 6.19 1.41 -32.86
CA ALA A 362 4.97 1.52 -33.65
C ALA A 362 3.73 1.07 -32.86
N GLU A 363 3.84 -0.01 -32.06
CA GLU A 363 2.79 -0.44 -31.14
C GLU A 363 2.49 0.63 -30.08
N GLU A 364 3.51 1.22 -29.45
CA GLU A 364 3.30 2.22 -28.39
C GLU A 364 2.73 3.55 -28.89
N PHE A 365 3.09 3.98 -30.10
CA PHE A 365 2.56 5.19 -30.72
C PHE A 365 1.27 4.94 -31.53
N GLY A 366 0.78 3.69 -31.59
CA GLY A 366 -0.44 3.33 -32.31
C GLY A 366 -0.33 3.51 -33.83
N VAL A 367 0.84 3.23 -34.42
CA VAL A 367 1.11 3.37 -35.85
C VAL A 367 1.12 1.96 -36.48
N GLY A 368 -0.03 1.50 -36.98
CA GLY A 368 -0.09 0.15 -37.57
C GLY A 368 -1.35 -0.24 -38.35
N ASP A 369 -2.40 0.59 -38.38
CA ASP A 369 -3.72 0.20 -38.89
C ASP A 369 -4.33 1.19 -39.92
N GLY A 370 -3.52 2.09 -40.50
CA GLY A 370 -3.97 3.03 -41.53
C GLY A 370 -4.77 4.22 -40.99
N SER A 371 -4.85 4.39 -39.66
CA SER A 371 -5.55 5.50 -39.00
C SER A 371 -4.63 6.49 -38.26
N ALA A 372 -3.31 6.29 -38.31
CA ALA A 372 -2.35 7.12 -37.58
C ALA A 372 -2.39 8.59 -38.03
N SER A 373 -2.55 9.50 -37.08
CA SER A 373 -2.41 10.94 -37.32
C SER A 373 -0.97 11.27 -37.72
N GLY A 374 -0.76 12.33 -38.51
CA GLY A 374 0.58 12.78 -38.91
C GLY A 374 1.52 13.08 -37.72
N ASP A 375 0.95 13.42 -36.55
CA ASP A 375 1.66 13.66 -35.29
C ASP A 375 2.29 12.36 -34.73
N ASN A 376 1.55 11.24 -34.72
CA ASN A 376 2.05 9.97 -34.19
C ASN A 376 3.18 9.39 -35.04
N SER A 377 3.09 9.52 -36.36
CA SER A 377 4.16 9.11 -37.28
C SER A 377 5.43 9.95 -37.10
N SER A 378 5.30 11.24 -36.78
CA SER A 378 6.44 12.12 -36.47
C SER A 378 7.12 11.72 -35.16
N LYS A 379 6.34 11.44 -34.11
CA LYS A 379 6.84 10.98 -32.80
C LYS A 379 7.55 9.62 -32.91
N LEU A 380 6.99 8.70 -33.70
CA LEU A 380 7.63 7.43 -34.01
C LEU A 380 8.99 7.64 -34.69
N ALA A 381 9.07 8.50 -35.71
CA ALA A 381 10.32 8.78 -36.42
C ALA A 381 11.38 9.41 -35.51
N GLU A 382 10.99 10.32 -34.61
CA GLU A 382 11.88 10.92 -33.62
C GLU A 382 12.41 9.87 -32.62
N ALA A 383 11.51 9.07 -32.05
CA ALA A 383 11.88 8.02 -31.10
C ALA A 383 12.78 6.96 -31.73
N LEU A 384 12.50 6.54 -32.96
CA LEU A 384 13.35 5.61 -33.71
C LEU A 384 14.72 6.20 -34.01
N GLY A 385 14.78 7.49 -34.35
CA GLY A 385 16.04 8.19 -34.54
C GLY A 385 16.91 8.13 -33.28
N ILE A 386 16.35 8.46 -32.12
CA ILE A 386 17.07 8.47 -30.84
C ILE A 386 17.48 7.04 -30.43
N VAL A 387 16.57 6.07 -30.51
CA VAL A 387 16.87 4.67 -30.18
C VAL A 387 17.97 4.11 -31.08
N GLY A 388 17.89 4.34 -32.39
CA GLY A 388 18.94 3.96 -33.34
C GLY A 388 20.28 4.66 -33.05
N GLY A 389 20.26 5.94 -32.67
CA GLY A 389 21.45 6.67 -32.21
C GLY A 389 22.13 5.99 -31.02
N VAL A 390 21.34 5.55 -30.02
CA VAL A 390 21.87 4.85 -28.85
C VAL A 390 22.37 3.44 -29.18
N ARG A 391 21.69 2.72 -30.08
CA ARG A 391 22.20 1.42 -30.60
C ARG A 391 23.57 1.59 -31.26
N ALA A 392 23.73 2.62 -32.10
CA ALA A 392 25.02 2.95 -32.71
C ALA A 392 26.08 3.31 -31.66
N ALA A 393 25.71 4.09 -30.63
CA ALA A 393 26.59 4.45 -29.53
C ALA A 393 27.02 3.23 -28.70
N LEU A 394 26.12 2.31 -28.39
CA LEU A 394 26.42 1.07 -27.66
C LEU A 394 27.32 0.11 -28.46
N ASN A 395 27.14 0.07 -29.79
CA ASN A 395 28.03 -0.68 -30.68
C ASN A 395 29.45 -0.07 -30.72
N ALA A 396 29.58 1.25 -30.58
CA ALA A 396 30.86 1.95 -30.56
C ALA A 396 31.55 1.92 -29.18
N ASP A 397 30.77 2.03 -28.09
CA ASP A 397 31.21 2.02 -26.71
C ASP A 397 30.33 1.11 -25.86
N SER A 398 30.81 -0.11 -25.64
CA SER A 398 30.14 -1.11 -24.80
C SER A 398 30.21 -0.83 -23.30
N SER A 399 30.83 0.28 -22.87
CA SER A 399 30.94 0.67 -21.44
C SER A 399 29.78 1.56 -20.96
N LEU A 400 28.94 2.05 -21.88
CA LEU A 400 27.82 2.93 -21.55
C LEU A 400 26.83 2.26 -20.59
N THR A 401 26.39 3.02 -19.60
CA THR A 401 25.50 2.54 -18.53
C THR A 401 24.75 3.71 -17.90
N MET A 402 23.69 3.42 -17.16
CA MET A 402 23.01 4.41 -16.33
C MET A 402 22.39 3.78 -15.08
N THR A 403 22.19 4.58 -14.05
CA THR A 403 21.50 4.14 -12.83
C THR A 403 19.98 4.29 -12.96
N ALA A 404 19.20 3.50 -12.21
CA ALA A 404 17.74 3.62 -12.15
C ALA A 404 17.29 5.05 -11.77
N LYS A 405 18.04 5.71 -10.88
CA LYS A 405 17.82 7.10 -10.50
C LYS A 405 17.97 8.07 -11.67
N GLN A 406 19.08 7.97 -12.43
CA GLN A 406 19.29 8.80 -13.62
C GLN A 406 18.19 8.59 -14.67
N TYR A 407 17.75 7.34 -14.83
CA TYR A 407 16.64 7.00 -15.71
C TYR A 407 15.33 7.69 -15.29
N ASP A 408 14.90 7.55 -14.02
CA ASP A 408 13.62 8.13 -13.56
C ASP A 408 13.65 9.67 -13.57
N GLU A 409 14.78 10.29 -13.26
CA GLU A 409 14.95 11.75 -13.34
C GLU A 409 14.84 12.26 -14.79
N ALA A 410 15.39 11.54 -15.76
CA ALA A 410 15.28 11.88 -17.18
C ALA A 410 13.86 11.61 -17.71
N ARG A 411 13.27 10.48 -17.34
CA ARG A 411 11.91 10.08 -17.70
C ARG A 411 10.88 11.12 -17.24
N ALA A 412 11.00 11.64 -16.02
CA ALA A 412 10.08 12.67 -15.52
C ALA A 412 10.02 13.88 -16.47
N LYS A 413 11.16 14.35 -16.98
CA LYS A 413 11.23 15.47 -17.93
C LYS A 413 10.59 15.16 -19.29
N ILE A 414 10.63 13.91 -19.74
CA ILE A 414 10.01 13.45 -20.98
C ILE A 414 8.49 13.43 -20.84
N VAL A 415 8.00 12.81 -19.75
CA VAL A 415 6.56 12.63 -19.52
C VAL A 415 5.85 13.94 -19.14
N ASP A 416 6.55 14.87 -18.49
CA ASP A 416 6.01 16.18 -18.10
C ASP A 416 6.11 17.25 -19.22
N ASN A 417 6.69 16.93 -20.38
CA ASN A 417 6.85 17.89 -21.48
C ASN A 417 5.48 18.26 -22.11
N PRO A 418 5.08 19.56 -22.14
CA PRO A 418 3.81 20.02 -22.71
C PRO A 418 3.61 19.66 -24.19
N SER A 419 4.69 19.49 -24.96
CA SER A 419 4.66 19.10 -26.38
C SER A 419 4.18 17.67 -26.61
N ALA A 420 4.21 16.81 -25.58
CA ALA A 420 3.75 15.42 -25.63
C ALA A 420 2.28 15.27 -25.21
N LYS A 421 1.62 16.36 -24.79
CA LYS A 421 0.21 16.37 -24.38
C LYS A 421 -0.72 16.63 -25.57
N SER A 422 -0.79 15.68 -26.50
CA SER A 422 -1.92 15.59 -27.45
C SER A 422 -2.70 14.31 -27.17
N GLY A 423 -3.79 14.47 -26.41
CA GLY A 423 -4.75 13.41 -26.06
C GLY A 423 -5.37 13.65 -24.68
N GLU A 424 -6.63 14.07 -24.63
CA GLU A 424 -7.44 14.03 -23.40
C GLU A 424 -7.42 12.58 -22.83
N ASN A 425 -7.26 12.47 -21.51
CA ASN A 425 -6.91 11.25 -20.74
C ASN A 425 -5.45 10.78 -20.85
N THR A 426 -4.55 11.34 -20.04
CA THR A 426 -3.28 10.68 -19.73
C THR A 426 -3.53 9.60 -18.66
N PRO A 427 -3.49 8.28 -18.97
CA PRO A 427 -3.76 7.24 -17.99
C PRO A 427 -2.53 7.01 -17.11
N ALA A 428 -2.70 6.25 -16.03
CA ALA A 428 -1.67 5.83 -15.07
C ALA A 428 -0.46 5.03 -15.65
N PHE A 429 -0.28 4.98 -16.97
CA PHE A 429 0.69 4.12 -17.69
C PHE A 429 1.31 4.82 -18.90
N ALA A 430 1.99 5.96 -18.70
CA ALA A 430 2.70 6.68 -19.76
C ALA A 430 4.01 5.96 -20.17
N TRP A 431 4.26 5.85 -21.47
CA TRP A 431 5.54 5.42 -22.04
C TRP A 431 6.49 6.63 -22.17
N PRO A 432 7.80 6.51 -21.90
CA PRO A 432 8.50 5.33 -21.39
C PRO A 432 8.06 4.92 -19.96
N PRO A 433 8.08 3.63 -19.59
CA PRO A 433 7.64 3.14 -18.27
C PRO A 433 8.64 3.46 -17.13
N THR A 434 8.25 3.30 -15.86
CA THR A 434 9.13 3.59 -14.71
C THR A 434 10.25 2.56 -14.54
N SER A 435 11.35 2.93 -13.86
CA SER A 435 12.42 1.97 -13.54
C SER A 435 11.94 0.75 -12.74
N GLN A 436 10.92 0.93 -11.90
CA GLN A 436 10.24 -0.14 -11.16
C GLN A 436 9.53 -1.12 -12.10
N THR A 437 8.80 -0.60 -13.09
CA THR A 437 8.10 -1.41 -14.11
C THR A 437 9.12 -2.19 -14.94
N VAL A 438 10.20 -1.54 -15.36
CA VAL A 438 11.30 -2.18 -16.09
C VAL A 438 11.94 -3.28 -15.23
N THR A 439 12.34 -2.98 -14.00
CA THR A 439 13.03 -3.93 -13.09
C THR A 439 12.18 -5.17 -12.77
N LYS A 440 10.88 -4.99 -12.49
CA LYS A 440 9.95 -6.10 -12.22
C LYS A 440 9.85 -7.09 -13.39
N ARG A 441 10.08 -6.62 -14.61
CA ARG A 441 9.92 -7.40 -15.86
C ARG A 441 11.22 -8.07 -16.31
N PHE A 442 12.37 -7.59 -15.84
CA PHE A 442 13.68 -8.18 -16.05
C PHE A 442 14.27 -8.78 -14.76
N GLY A 443 13.59 -9.77 -14.17
CA GLY A 443 14.19 -10.59 -13.11
C GLY A 443 14.38 -9.91 -11.74
N GLY A 444 13.85 -8.70 -11.56
CA GLY A 444 13.89 -7.98 -10.28
C GLY A 444 15.16 -7.15 -10.04
N TYR A 445 16.07 -7.07 -11.01
CA TYR A 445 17.31 -6.28 -10.88
C TYR A 445 17.51 -5.33 -12.05
N TRP A 446 17.90 -4.09 -11.75
CA TRP A 446 18.18 -3.07 -12.77
C TRP A 446 19.26 -3.49 -13.78
N ASN A 447 20.29 -4.20 -13.32
CA ASN A 447 21.37 -4.68 -14.19
C ASN A 447 20.87 -5.68 -15.25
N ASP A 448 19.86 -6.49 -14.93
CA ASP A 448 19.32 -7.46 -15.87
C ASP A 448 18.57 -6.75 -17.01
N ALA A 449 17.86 -5.65 -16.70
CA ALA A 449 17.22 -4.79 -17.68
C ALA A 449 18.24 -4.05 -18.57
N LEU A 450 19.29 -3.48 -17.97
CA LEU A 450 20.38 -2.84 -18.71
C LEU A 450 21.06 -3.81 -19.67
N SER A 451 21.38 -5.02 -19.19
CA SER A 451 22.01 -6.05 -20.01
C SER A 451 21.12 -6.48 -21.17
N ALA A 452 19.81 -6.60 -20.95
CA ALA A 452 18.86 -6.95 -22.01
C ALA A 452 18.80 -5.88 -23.11
N ALA A 453 18.94 -4.60 -22.76
CA ALA A 453 18.99 -3.50 -23.72
C ALA A 453 20.40 -3.25 -24.32
N GLY A 454 21.42 -4.01 -23.91
CA GLY A 454 22.79 -3.93 -24.44
C GLY A 454 23.74 -2.97 -23.71
N PHE A 455 23.34 -2.41 -22.57
CA PHE A 455 24.19 -1.56 -21.75
C PHE A 455 25.18 -2.36 -20.91
N ALA A 456 26.30 -1.72 -20.54
CA ALA A 456 27.20 -2.24 -19.53
C ALA A 456 26.51 -2.33 -18.16
N VAL A 457 26.75 -3.42 -17.45
CA VAL A 457 26.30 -3.58 -16.07
C VAL A 457 27.43 -3.21 -15.11
N ARG A 458 27.13 -2.39 -14.11
CA ARG A 458 28.09 -2.12 -13.02
C ARG A 458 28.28 -3.39 -12.21
N ARG A 459 29.53 -3.66 -11.79
CA ARG A 459 29.90 -4.83 -10.98
C ARG A 459 29.17 -4.76 -9.63
N GLY A 460 28.00 -5.38 -9.56
CA GLY A 460 27.25 -5.60 -8.33
C GLY A 460 27.86 -6.72 -7.51
N ARG A 461 27.54 -6.76 -6.22
CA ARG A 461 28.03 -7.77 -5.28
C ARG A 461 27.68 -9.17 -5.79
N LYS A 462 28.63 -10.12 -5.76
CA LYS A 462 28.36 -11.52 -6.10
C LYS A 462 27.19 -12.03 -5.26
N ARG A 463 26.26 -12.75 -5.91
CA ARG A 463 25.14 -13.40 -5.24
C ARG A 463 25.67 -14.27 -4.09
N GLY A 464 25.37 -13.88 -2.84
CA GLY A 464 25.41 -14.76 -1.66
C GLY A 464 26.75 -15.11 -0.98
N SER A 465 27.89 -14.43 -1.17
CA SER A 465 29.13 -14.79 -0.44
C SER A 465 29.33 -13.98 0.87
N LEU A 466 29.36 -14.65 2.03
CA LEU A 466 29.74 -14.08 3.34
C LEU A 466 31.23 -13.66 3.33
N LYS A 467 31.51 -12.45 3.84
CA LYS A 467 32.83 -11.80 3.83
C LYS A 467 33.83 -12.37 4.87
N PHE A 468 33.34 -13.06 5.90
CA PHE A 468 34.12 -13.52 7.05
C PHE A 468 33.73 -14.95 7.44
N THR A 469 34.70 -15.75 7.87
CA THR A 469 34.54 -17.12 8.35
C THR A 469 34.23 -17.15 9.85
N ASP A 470 33.63 -18.24 10.36
CA ASP A 470 33.34 -18.42 11.79
C ASP A 470 34.58 -18.22 12.69
N GLN A 471 35.76 -18.58 12.19
CA GLN A 471 37.03 -18.37 12.88
C GLN A 471 37.37 -16.88 13.02
N ASP A 472 37.01 -16.05 12.04
CA ASP A 472 37.20 -14.59 12.08
C ASP A 472 36.31 -13.96 13.15
N TYR A 473 35.07 -14.44 13.30
CA TYR A 473 34.15 -14.00 14.36
C TYR A 473 34.67 -14.34 15.77
N GLN A 474 35.20 -15.56 15.95
CA GLN A 474 35.77 -15.98 17.23
C GLN A 474 37.03 -15.18 17.58
N THR A 475 37.91 -14.97 16.59
CA THR A 475 39.17 -14.25 16.78
C THR A 475 38.90 -12.79 17.14
N ALA A 476 37.98 -12.13 16.42
CA ALA A 476 37.61 -10.75 16.70
C ALA A 476 37.08 -10.55 18.13
N MET A 477 36.21 -11.46 18.59
CA MET A 477 35.65 -11.37 19.94
C MET A 477 36.69 -11.63 21.03
N ARG A 478 37.61 -12.58 20.81
CA ARG A 478 38.70 -12.85 21.75
C ARG A 478 39.64 -11.65 21.87
N GLU A 479 40.09 -11.09 20.75
CA GLU A 479 41.00 -9.95 20.75
C GLU A 479 40.39 -8.72 21.39
N TYR A 480 39.12 -8.43 21.08
CA TYR A 480 38.40 -7.34 21.72
C TYR A 480 38.28 -7.51 23.24
N VAL A 481 37.92 -8.71 23.72
CA VAL A 481 37.78 -8.96 25.16
C VAL A 481 39.12 -8.78 25.88
N LEU A 482 40.22 -9.25 25.30
CA LEU A 482 41.57 -9.07 25.85
C LEU A 482 41.96 -7.59 25.88
N TRP A 483 41.73 -6.86 24.79
CA TRP A 483 42.03 -5.44 24.72
C TRP A 483 41.21 -4.63 25.73
N SER A 484 39.90 -4.90 25.83
CA SER A 484 39.00 -4.21 26.75
C SER A 484 39.40 -4.44 28.21
N ARG A 485 39.74 -5.69 28.59
CA ARG A 485 40.24 -6.03 29.93
C ARG A 485 41.61 -5.39 30.22
N GLY A 486 42.52 -5.40 29.24
CA GLY A 486 43.83 -4.75 29.35
C GLY A 486 43.73 -3.23 29.56
N ALA A 487 42.69 -2.60 29.03
CA ALA A 487 42.35 -1.19 29.26
C ALA A 487 41.54 -0.94 30.55
N GLY A 488 41.28 -1.96 31.37
CA GLY A 488 40.46 -1.85 32.60
C GLY A 488 38.97 -1.60 32.35
N LYS A 489 38.49 -1.78 31.11
CA LYS A 489 37.09 -1.57 30.71
C LYS A 489 36.32 -2.89 30.71
N LYS A 490 34.99 -2.82 30.92
CA LYS A 490 34.11 -3.98 30.71
C LYS A 490 33.77 -4.10 29.22
N PRO A 491 33.87 -5.29 28.60
CA PRO A 491 33.48 -5.48 27.20
C PRO A 491 31.99 -5.16 26.98
N HIS A 492 31.68 -4.25 26.06
CA HIS A 492 30.31 -3.89 25.69
C HIS A 492 30.23 -3.52 24.21
N PHE A 493 29.02 -3.55 23.64
CA PHE A 493 28.84 -3.43 22.19
C PHE A 493 29.45 -2.15 21.59
N GLY A 494 29.20 -0.99 22.21
CA GLY A 494 29.80 0.28 21.75
C GLY A 494 31.33 0.27 21.75
N GLY A 495 31.94 -0.33 22.77
CA GLY A 495 33.40 -0.39 22.88
C GLY A 495 34.05 -1.29 21.84
N TYR A 496 33.32 -2.22 21.22
CA TYR A 496 33.84 -3.04 20.12
C TYR A 496 34.01 -2.23 18.84
N SER A 497 33.05 -1.36 18.53
CA SER A 497 33.16 -0.44 17.39
C SER A 497 34.30 0.56 17.59
N GLU A 498 34.45 1.09 18.81
CA GLU A 498 35.58 1.95 19.18
C GLU A 498 36.92 1.21 19.02
N TRP A 499 37.03 -0.02 19.53
CA TRP A 499 38.22 -0.85 19.35
C TRP A 499 38.56 -1.07 17.87
N LEU A 500 37.57 -1.39 17.02
CA LEU A 500 37.81 -1.58 15.59
C LEU A 500 38.42 -0.33 14.94
N GLU A 501 37.94 0.86 15.32
CA GLU A 501 38.40 2.14 14.80
C GLU A 501 39.77 2.54 15.36
N ASP A 502 39.90 2.54 16.68
CA ASP A 502 41.09 3.01 17.40
C ASP A 502 42.33 2.16 17.13
N THR A 503 42.15 0.87 16.82
CA THR A 503 43.27 -0.04 16.50
C THR A 503 43.42 -0.34 15.01
N GLY A 504 42.65 0.32 14.14
CA GLY A 504 42.72 0.12 12.69
C GLY A 504 42.26 -1.27 12.21
N ASN A 505 41.44 -1.95 13.02
CA ASN A 505 40.92 -3.29 12.74
C ASN A 505 39.67 -3.30 11.84
N GLN A 506 39.20 -2.12 11.43
CA GLN A 506 38.07 -1.98 10.51
C GLN A 506 38.33 -2.72 9.19
N GLY A 507 37.43 -3.64 8.84
CA GLY A 507 37.51 -4.41 7.60
C GLY A 507 38.38 -5.66 7.67
N LEU A 508 39.28 -5.76 8.66
CA LEU A 508 40.02 -6.98 9.03
C LEU A 508 39.13 -7.93 9.83
N PHE A 509 38.34 -7.39 10.77
CA PHE A 509 37.37 -8.16 11.55
C PHE A 509 35.91 -7.81 11.20
N PRO A 510 34.94 -8.70 11.51
CA PRO A 510 33.53 -8.44 11.28
C PRO A 510 33.05 -7.22 12.07
N SER A 511 32.10 -6.47 11.51
CA SER A 511 31.47 -5.35 12.22
C SER A 511 30.71 -5.84 13.46
N GLY A 512 30.47 -4.95 14.43
CA GLY A 512 29.71 -5.31 15.63
C GLY A 512 28.31 -5.86 15.29
N ALA A 513 27.69 -5.33 14.23
CA ALA A 513 26.42 -5.85 13.71
C ALA A 513 26.55 -7.30 13.18
N ALA A 514 27.61 -7.59 12.43
CA ALA A 514 27.88 -8.94 11.93
C ALA A 514 28.16 -9.93 13.08
N ILE A 515 28.89 -9.51 14.12
CA ILE A 515 29.10 -10.31 15.34
C ILE A 515 27.76 -10.70 15.98
N ARG A 516 26.83 -9.73 16.17
CA ARG A 516 25.53 -10.01 16.78
C ARG A 516 24.66 -10.92 15.93
N GLN A 517 24.72 -10.77 14.60
CA GLN A 517 24.01 -11.63 13.68
C GLN A 517 24.55 -13.07 13.71
N HIS A 518 25.86 -13.24 13.78
CA HIS A 518 26.50 -14.54 13.82
C HIS A 518 26.23 -15.30 15.14
N TYR A 519 26.30 -14.61 16.28
CA TYR A 519 26.11 -15.22 17.61
C TYR A 519 24.67 -15.12 18.17
N GLY A 520 23.74 -14.46 17.46
CA GLY A 520 22.36 -14.22 17.89
C GLY A 520 22.19 -13.05 18.87
N SER A 521 23.19 -12.78 19.73
CA SER A 521 23.20 -11.63 20.62
C SER A 521 24.61 -11.24 21.06
N TRP A 522 24.76 -10.03 21.61
CA TRP A 522 26.04 -9.56 22.15
C TRP A 522 26.48 -10.34 23.39
N SER A 523 25.53 -10.70 24.25
CA SER A 523 25.81 -11.54 25.43
C SER A 523 26.28 -12.94 25.04
N GLN A 524 25.69 -13.54 24.00
CA GLN A 524 26.14 -14.82 23.46
C GLN A 524 27.52 -14.73 22.81
N ALA A 525 27.81 -13.63 22.09
CA ALA A 525 29.13 -13.38 21.53
C ALA A 525 30.21 -13.29 22.64
N LEU A 526 29.92 -12.58 23.74
CA LEU A 526 30.82 -12.49 24.90
C LEU A 526 31.00 -13.82 25.63
N ALA A 527 29.93 -14.61 25.76
CA ALA A 527 30.00 -15.94 26.37
C ALA A 527 30.83 -16.92 25.51
N GLY A 528 30.72 -16.83 24.19
CA GLY A 528 31.50 -17.62 23.24
C GLY A 528 32.98 -17.22 23.14
N ALA A 529 33.31 -15.98 23.54
CA ALA A 529 34.67 -15.44 23.51
C ALA A 529 35.55 -15.90 24.67
N ASN A 530 35.03 -16.74 25.58
CA ASN A 530 35.59 -17.04 26.91
C ASN A 530 37.12 -17.16 26.91
N VAL A 531 37.78 -16.09 27.35
CA VAL A 531 39.18 -16.06 27.74
C VAL A 531 39.18 -16.07 29.26
N GLY A 532 39.75 -17.13 29.84
CA GLY A 532 39.83 -17.34 31.29
C GLY A 532 40.43 -16.16 32.05
#